data_AF-A0AAU9UZX8-F1
#
_entry.id   AF-A0AAU9UZX8-F1
#
_cell.length_a   1.000
_cell.length_b   1.000
_cell.length_c   1.000
_cell.angle_alpha   90.00
_cell.angle_beta   90.00
_cell.angle_gamma   90.00
#
_symmetry.space_group_name_H-M   'P 1'
#
loop_
_entity.id
_entity.type
_entity.pdbx_description
1 polymer ?
#
loop_
_entity_poly.entity_id
_entity_poly.type
_entity_poly.pdbx_seq_one_letter_code
_entity_poly.pdbx_strand_id
1 'polypeptide(L)'
;MSSFSSLTSPSPLKSIITECTILGLVLSDLKLCSLPISALVKPIRHYIFSFQTGGYCIKKMDHHCPWINCCVGHENHCYFTFFLTSAVLGCLHASIVLAICLYHAINRVWYVYHGTGQEPMIYLTLTTLLLTLLATGMAIGVVFAVGALLYLQVRGIIRNRTTIEDWIVEKAVYRREEQGLPPFVFPYDLGWKRNLHLLFRGSRYDGIRWPIIDGCGEYDLTMEQRAQKADKRSRARLYTARRAYSGRWLPLLGYPRAALAPPCSDEPRLPLAPGQRLRATRQRRHWLFGEKIIEAGEGQRGDRGWFPRAAATPTDAPHDAHDAHEADAAHKHKPD
;
A
#
# COMPACT_ATOMS: atom_id res chain seq x y z
N MET A 1 -8.84 10.55 61.76
CA MET A 1 -8.26 9.21 61.53
C MET A 1 -9.35 8.34 60.93
N SER A 2 -9.10 7.78 59.74
CA SER A 2 -9.60 6.49 59.17
C SER A 2 -11.08 6.09 59.34
N SER A 3 -11.81 5.47 58.41
CA SER A 3 -11.63 5.03 57.02
C SER A 3 -13.01 4.49 56.57
N PHE A 4 -13.26 4.53 55.25
CA PHE A 4 -14.13 3.68 54.40
C PHE A 4 -14.88 2.49 55.07
N SER A 5 -16.13 2.16 54.70
CA SER A 5 -16.50 1.63 53.38
C SER A 5 -18.04 1.50 53.23
N SER A 6 -18.59 1.83 52.06
CA SER A 6 -19.97 1.56 51.66
C SER A 6 -20.04 0.44 50.61
N LEU A 7 -21.14 -0.33 50.68
CA LEU A 7 -21.52 -1.45 49.82
C LEU A 7 -21.80 -1.03 48.37
N THR A 8 -21.40 -1.86 47.40
CA THR A 8 -22.06 -1.99 46.09
C THR A 8 -21.97 -3.42 45.55
N SER A 9 -23.05 -3.87 44.89
CA SER A 9 -23.29 -5.21 44.35
C SER A 9 -22.41 -5.59 43.15
N PRO A 10 -22.18 -6.89 42.87
CA PRO A 10 -21.44 -7.33 41.69
C PRO A 10 -22.33 -7.35 40.42
N SER A 11 -21.81 -6.78 39.32
CA SER A 11 -22.39 -6.76 37.98
C SER A 11 -22.02 -8.02 37.15
N PRO A 12 -22.81 -8.36 36.10
CA PRO A 12 -22.66 -9.59 35.35
C PRO A 12 -21.58 -9.42 34.27
N LEU A 13 -20.33 -9.71 34.64
CA LEU A 13 -19.19 -9.63 33.71
C LEU A 13 -18.22 -10.81 33.86
N LYS A 14 -18.76 -11.98 34.22
CA LYS A 14 -17.96 -13.19 34.48
C LYS A 14 -18.36 -14.42 33.66
N SER A 15 -18.99 -14.27 32.49
CA SER A 15 -19.22 -15.42 31.57
C SER A 15 -18.77 -15.20 30.12
N ILE A 16 -17.90 -14.24 29.84
CA ILE A 16 -17.29 -14.04 28.49
C ILE A 16 -15.76 -14.00 28.60
N ILE A 17 -15.19 -14.74 29.56
CA ILE A 17 -13.74 -14.89 29.70
C ILE A 17 -13.42 -16.37 29.90
N THR A 18 -13.90 -17.21 29.00
CA THR A 18 -13.44 -18.61 28.91
C THR A 18 -13.47 -19.16 27.49
N GLU A 19 -13.22 -18.35 26.45
CA GLU A 19 -12.85 -18.83 25.10
C GLU A 19 -11.95 -17.82 24.37
N CYS A 20 -10.89 -17.35 25.03
CA CYS A 20 -9.90 -16.46 24.42
C CYS A 20 -8.47 -17.00 24.55
N THR A 21 -8.31 -18.32 24.45
CA THR A 21 -7.00 -18.99 24.44
C THR A 21 -6.31 -18.90 23.07
N ILE A 22 -6.98 -18.36 22.03
CA ILE A 22 -6.42 -18.17 20.69
C ILE A 22 -5.70 -16.81 20.54
N LEU A 23 -5.99 -15.80 21.39
CA LEU A 23 -5.30 -14.49 21.33
C LEU A 23 -3.98 -14.43 22.12
N GLY A 24 -3.72 -15.38 23.02
CA GLY A 24 -2.55 -15.36 23.91
C GLY A 24 -1.21 -15.70 23.23
N LEU A 25 -1.24 -16.37 22.07
CA LEU A 25 -0.02 -16.73 21.32
C LEU A 25 0.46 -15.63 20.37
N VAL A 26 -0.39 -14.63 20.07
CA VAL A 26 -0.05 -13.55 19.11
C VAL A 26 0.83 -12.45 19.76
N LEU A 27 0.81 -12.34 21.10
CA LEU A 27 1.49 -11.26 21.81
C LEU A 27 2.95 -11.58 22.19
N SER A 28 3.35 -12.85 22.23
CA SER A 28 4.71 -13.26 22.62
C SER A 28 5.77 -13.06 21.52
N ASP A 29 5.39 -13.06 20.24
CA ASP A 29 6.33 -12.99 19.11
C ASP A 29 6.65 -11.55 18.64
N LEU A 30 5.98 -10.54 19.22
CA LEU A 30 6.26 -9.12 18.97
C LEU A 30 7.63 -8.65 19.50
N LYS A 31 8.34 -9.46 20.30
CA LYS A 31 9.64 -9.09 20.89
C LYS A 31 10.83 -9.14 19.91
N LEU A 32 10.69 -9.71 18.70
CA LEU A 32 11.79 -9.69 17.73
C LEU A 32 11.92 -8.37 16.93
N CYS A 33 10.93 -7.47 16.99
CA CYS A 33 10.92 -6.21 16.21
C CYS A 33 11.27 -4.96 17.02
N SER A 34 11.96 -5.10 18.16
CA SER A 34 12.28 -3.99 19.08
C SER A 34 13.63 -3.30 18.81
N LEU A 35 14.32 -3.60 17.71
CA LEU A 35 15.63 -3.00 17.43
C LEU A 35 15.51 -1.70 16.61
N PRO A 36 16.26 -0.64 16.97
CA PRO A 36 16.27 0.61 16.22
C PRO A 36 16.76 0.42 14.77
N ILE A 37 16.18 1.23 13.87
CA ILE A 37 16.33 1.21 12.40
C ILE A 37 17.80 1.24 11.91
N SER A 38 18.74 1.71 12.75
CA SER A 38 20.16 1.89 12.42
C SER A 38 21.00 0.62 12.45
N ALA A 39 20.52 -0.50 13.01
CA ALA A 39 21.33 -1.71 13.22
C ALA A 39 20.84 -2.96 12.46
N LEU A 40 19.71 -2.90 11.73
CA LEU A 40 19.13 -4.09 11.11
C LEU A 40 19.68 -4.30 9.68
N VAL A 41 20.53 -5.30 9.50
CA VAL A 41 20.73 -5.94 8.18
C VAL A 41 19.37 -6.49 7.76
N LYS A 42 18.69 -5.81 6.84
CA LYS A 42 17.33 -6.17 6.44
C LYS A 42 17.32 -7.60 5.90
N PRO A 43 16.58 -8.52 6.52
CA PRO A 43 16.46 -9.86 5.99
C PRO A 43 15.71 -9.84 4.66
N ILE A 44 15.89 -10.89 3.88
CA ILE A 44 15.30 -11.07 2.56
C ILE A 44 13.78 -10.92 2.62
N ARG A 45 13.19 -10.19 1.67
CA ARG A 45 11.75 -9.90 1.57
C ARG A 45 11.14 -9.15 2.76
N HIS A 46 11.95 -8.54 3.63
CA HIS A 46 11.44 -7.70 4.71
C HIS A 46 11.39 -6.23 4.29
N TYR A 47 10.28 -5.57 4.59
CA TYR A 47 10.09 -4.16 4.28
C TYR A 47 9.71 -3.39 5.55
N ILE A 48 10.15 -2.13 5.62
CA ILE A 48 9.86 -1.28 6.76
C ILE A 48 8.55 -0.55 6.48
N PHE A 49 7.61 -0.67 7.40
CA PHE A 49 6.46 0.21 7.48
C PHE A 49 6.72 1.24 8.58
N SER A 50 6.58 2.53 8.25
CA SER A 50 6.79 3.63 9.19
C SER A 50 5.51 4.44 9.29
N PHE A 51 4.80 4.32 10.42
CA PHE A 51 3.70 5.22 10.77
C PHE A 51 4.18 6.17 11.87
N GLN A 52 4.18 7.46 11.53
CA GLN A 52 4.34 8.71 12.29
C GLN A 52 5.30 8.82 13.51
N THR A 53 5.76 7.77 14.20
CA THR A 53 6.74 7.85 15.31
C THR A 53 7.56 6.58 15.58
N GLY A 54 7.41 5.50 14.80
CA GLY A 54 8.25 4.29 14.96
C GLY A 54 8.16 3.38 13.74
N GLY A 55 9.29 3.06 13.12
CA GLY A 55 9.34 2.14 11.99
C GLY A 55 9.46 0.69 12.46
N TYR A 56 8.52 -0.16 12.06
CA TYR A 56 8.58 -1.60 12.32
C TYR A 56 8.98 -2.34 11.02
N CYS A 57 9.72 -3.43 11.17
CA CYS A 57 10.08 -4.29 10.06
C CYS A 57 9.07 -5.42 9.93
N ILE A 58 8.40 -5.53 8.78
CA ILE A 58 7.39 -6.56 8.52
C ILE A 58 7.99 -7.64 7.63
N LYS A 59 7.98 -8.90 8.10
CA LYS A 59 8.45 -10.06 7.35
C LYS A 59 7.55 -10.30 6.14
N LYS A 60 8.14 -10.49 4.96
CA LYS A 60 7.40 -10.66 3.68
C LYS A 60 6.23 -9.68 3.55
N MET A 61 6.50 -8.39 3.77
CA MET A 61 5.46 -7.37 3.73
C MET A 61 4.79 -7.34 2.34
N ASP A 62 3.47 -7.38 2.33
CA ASP A 62 2.67 -7.12 1.14
C ASP A 62 2.28 -5.65 1.12
N HIS A 63 1.37 -5.24 1.99
CA HIS A 63 0.91 -3.86 2.07
C HIS A 63 0.43 -3.52 3.49
N HIS A 64 0.25 -2.24 3.76
CA HIS A 64 -0.54 -1.80 4.90
C HIS A 64 -1.99 -1.63 4.45
N CYS A 65 -2.92 -2.30 5.13
CA CYS A 65 -4.33 -2.26 4.79
C CYS A 65 -5.07 -1.37 5.81
N PRO A 66 -5.57 -0.19 5.40
CA PRO A 66 -6.30 0.71 6.30
C PRO A 66 -7.59 0.08 6.85
N TRP A 67 -8.22 -0.82 6.07
CA TRP A 67 -9.51 -1.44 6.40
C TRP A 67 -9.46 -2.37 7.61
N ILE A 68 -8.31 -3.00 7.85
CA ILE A 68 -8.06 -3.84 9.02
C ILE A 68 -7.08 -3.18 10.01
N ASN A 69 -6.68 -1.94 9.73
CA ASN A 69 -5.68 -1.17 10.48
C ASN A 69 -4.42 -1.99 10.83
N CYS A 70 -3.94 -2.79 9.87
CA CYS A 70 -2.85 -3.74 10.09
C CYS A 70 -2.00 -3.91 8.83
N CYS A 71 -0.72 -4.25 9.00
CA CYS A 71 0.13 -4.65 7.89
C CYS A 71 -0.13 -6.11 7.53
N VAL A 72 -0.28 -6.39 6.23
CA VAL A 72 -0.35 -7.75 5.69
C VAL A 72 1.05 -8.21 5.32
N GLY A 73 1.48 -9.35 5.83
CA GLY A 73 2.80 -9.94 5.60
C GLY A 73 2.83 -11.43 5.94
N HIS A 74 4.02 -11.99 6.16
CA HIS A 74 4.23 -13.44 6.36
C HIS A 74 3.23 -14.10 7.33
N GLU A 75 3.01 -13.47 8.48
CA GLU A 75 2.27 -14.06 9.60
C GLU A 75 0.75 -14.04 9.44
N ASN A 76 0.22 -13.13 8.61
CA ASN A 76 -1.22 -12.93 8.47
C ASN A 76 -1.73 -12.94 7.02
N HIS A 77 -0.87 -13.15 6.01
CA HIS A 77 -1.28 -13.19 4.61
C HIS A 77 -2.39 -14.23 4.38
N CYS A 78 -2.24 -15.44 4.95
CA CYS A 78 -3.24 -16.50 4.84
C CYS A 78 -4.60 -16.09 5.43
N TYR A 79 -4.61 -15.50 6.62
CA TYR A 79 -5.83 -14.99 7.25
C TYR A 79 -6.48 -13.86 6.45
N PHE A 80 -5.68 -12.96 5.89
CA PHE A 80 -6.18 -11.91 5.02
C PHE A 80 -6.84 -12.46 3.75
N THR A 81 -6.23 -13.47 3.11
CA THR A 81 -6.83 -14.13 1.94
C THR A 81 -8.14 -14.84 2.29
N PHE A 82 -8.21 -15.50 3.45
CA PHE A 82 -9.46 -16.09 3.93
C PHE A 82 -10.53 -15.05 4.22
N PHE A 83 -10.18 -13.95 4.88
CA PHE A 83 -11.08 -12.82 5.12
C PHE A 83 -11.70 -12.30 3.82
N LEU A 84 -10.89 -12.05 2.79
CA LEU A 84 -11.38 -11.62 1.48
C LEU A 84 -12.28 -12.67 0.83
N THR A 85 -11.90 -13.95 0.91
CA THR A 85 -12.69 -15.06 0.35
C THR A 85 -14.05 -15.18 1.02
N SER A 86 -14.09 -15.15 2.35
CA SER A 86 -15.32 -15.20 3.14
C SER A 86 -16.21 -13.99 2.88
N ALA A 87 -15.65 -12.79 2.73
CA ALA A 87 -16.42 -11.60 2.39
C ALA A 87 -17.09 -11.73 1.01
N VAL A 88 -16.36 -12.19 0.00
CA VAL A 88 -16.90 -12.40 -1.36
C VAL A 88 -17.98 -13.48 -1.36
N LEU A 89 -17.73 -14.64 -0.75
CA LEU A 89 -18.70 -15.74 -0.68
C LEU A 89 -19.94 -15.37 0.13
N GLY A 90 -19.77 -14.66 1.25
CA GLY A 90 -20.88 -14.20 2.09
C GLY A 90 -21.77 -13.20 1.35
N CYS A 91 -21.18 -12.21 0.67
CA CYS A 91 -21.95 -11.26 -0.13
C CYS A 91 -22.58 -11.90 -1.37
N LEU A 92 -21.91 -12.87 -2.02
CA LEU A 92 -22.50 -13.62 -3.12
C LEU A 92 -23.72 -14.43 -2.66
N HIS A 93 -23.61 -15.13 -1.53
CA HIS A 93 -24.73 -15.84 -0.92
C HIS A 93 -25.88 -14.89 -0.58
N ALA A 94 -25.58 -13.74 0.04
CA ALA A 94 -26.59 -12.73 0.32
C ALA A 94 -27.28 -12.21 -0.95
N SER A 95 -26.52 -11.93 -2.02
CA SER A 95 -27.09 -11.52 -3.32
C SER A 95 -28.03 -12.57 -3.91
N ILE A 96 -27.67 -13.87 -3.83
CA ILE A 96 -28.52 -14.96 -4.32
C ILE A 96 -29.81 -15.03 -3.51
N VAL A 97 -29.72 -15.02 -2.18
CA VAL A 97 -30.90 -15.06 -1.29
C VAL A 97 -31.82 -13.86 -1.54
N LEU A 98 -31.26 -12.65 -1.61
CA LEU A 98 -32.03 -11.43 -1.88
C LEU A 98 -32.69 -11.45 -3.26
N ALA A 99 -32.01 -11.98 -4.28
CA ALA A 99 -32.57 -12.14 -5.62
C ALA A 99 -33.75 -13.12 -5.63
N ILE A 100 -33.63 -14.26 -4.93
CA ILE A 100 -34.74 -15.23 -4.76
C ILE A 100 -35.90 -14.58 -4.02
N CYS A 101 -35.65 -13.89 -2.92
CA CYS A 101 -36.69 -13.17 -2.16
C CYS A 101 -37.42 -12.14 -3.03
N LEU A 102 -36.68 -11.35 -3.82
CA LEU A 102 -37.27 -10.36 -4.72
C LEU A 102 -38.09 -11.02 -5.83
N TYR A 103 -37.62 -12.15 -6.38
CA TYR A 103 -38.34 -12.92 -7.38
C TYR A 103 -39.68 -13.45 -6.84
N HIS A 104 -39.69 -14.04 -5.63
CA HIS A 104 -40.92 -14.48 -4.97
C HIS A 104 -41.87 -13.32 -4.66
N ALA A 105 -41.32 -12.17 -4.22
CA ALA A 105 -42.12 -10.99 -3.93
C ALA A 105 -42.82 -10.41 -5.17
N ILE A 106 -42.11 -10.33 -6.30
CA ILE A 106 -42.66 -9.84 -7.58
C ILE A 106 -43.70 -10.83 -8.13
N ASN A 107 -43.43 -12.13 -8.05
CA ASN A 107 -44.33 -13.17 -8.54
C ASN A 107 -45.37 -13.63 -7.50
N ARG A 108 -45.62 -12.84 -6.44
CA ARG A 108 -46.53 -13.19 -5.34
C ARG A 108 -47.89 -13.68 -5.84
N VAL A 109 -48.47 -12.98 -6.81
CA VAL A 109 -49.79 -13.33 -7.35
C VAL A 109 -49.79 -14.72 -7.97
N TRP A 110 -48.76 -15.06 -8.75
CA TRP A 110 -48.62 -16.38 -9.36
C TRP A 110 -48.54 -17.49 -8.31
N TYR A 111 -47.73 -17.31 -7.27
CA TYR A 111 -47.59 -18.26 -6.17
C TYR A 111 -48.86 -18.43 -5.32
N VAL A 112 -49.70 -17.40 -5.22
CA VAL A 112 -51.00 -17.50 -4.54
C VAL A 112 -51.98 -18.38 -5.33
N TYR A 113 -51.96 -18.34 -6.67
CA TYR A 113 -52.89 -19.10 -7.51
C TYR A 113 -52.39 -20.51 -7.86
N HIS A 114 -51.09 -20.69 -8.04
CA HIS A 114 -50.51 -21.94 -8.57
C HIS A 114 -49.48 -22.59 -7.63
N GLY A 115 -49.15 -21.96 -6.51
CA GLY A 115 -48.16 -22.46 -5.57
C GLY A 115 -48.66 -23.62 -4.71
N THR A 116 -47.72 -24.32 -4.09
CA THR A 116 -47.99 -25.48 -3.20
C THR A 116 -48.47 -25.06 -1.80
N GLY A 117 -48.54 -23.75 -1.52
CA GLY A 117 -48.88 -23.20 -0.20
C GLY A 117 -47.75 -23.25 0.84
N GLN A 118 -46.61 -23.87 0.52
CA GLN A 118 -45.42 -23.91 1.39
C GLN A 118 -44.45 -22.75 1.16
N GLU A 119 -44.78 -21.87 0.21
CA GLU A 119 -43.92 -20.76 -0.18
C GLU A 119 -43.82 -19.71 0.93
N PRO A 120 -42.65 -19.07 1.11
CA PRO A 120 -42.47 -18.07 2.14
C PRO A 120 -43.35 -16.83 1.87
N MET A 121 -44.03 -16.34 2.91
CA MET A 121 -44.82 -15.13 2.82
C MET A 121 -43.90 -13.90 2.90
N ILE A 122 -43.72 -13.20 1.78
CA ILE A 122 -42.88 -12.01 1.67
C ILE A 122 -43.75 -10.76 1.54
N TYR A 123 -43.62 -9.82 2.47
CA TYR A 123 -44.33 -8.54 2.45
C TYR A 123 -43.45 -7.47 1.81
N LEU A 124 -43.80 -7.06 0.59
CA LEU A 124 -43.08 -6.04 -0.16
C LEU A 124 -43.74 -4.66 0.03
N THR A 125 -43.47 -4.03 1.16
CA THR A 125 -43.76 -2.60 1.36
C THR A 125 -42.77 -1.73 0.58
N LEU A 126 -43.09 -0.46 0.32
CA LEU A 126 -42.14 0.45 -0.33
C LEU A 126 -40.80 0.51 0.42
N THR A 127 -40.83 0.56 1.75
CA THR A 127 -39.62 0.58 2.58
C THR A 127 -38.79 -0.69 2.44
N THR A 128 -39.41 -1.86 2.53
CA THR A 128 -38.70 -3.15 2.42
C THR A 128 -38.16 -3.36 1.00
N LEU A 129 -38.88 -2.92 -0.04
CA LEU A 129 -38.37 -2.90 -1.41
C LEU A 129 -37.11 -2.05 -1.54
N LEU A 130 -37.15 -0.79 -1.05
CA LEU A 130 -36.00 0.11 -1.13
C LEU A 130 -34.78 -0.43 -0.38
N LEU A 131 -34.99 -0.96 0.83
CA LEU A 131 -33.91 -1.58 1.62
C LEU A 131 -33.35 -2.83 0.94
N THR A 132 -34.21 -3.66 0.34
CA THR A 132 -33.79 -4.86 -0.39
C THR A 132 -32.96 -4.51 -1.63
N LEU A 133 -33.37 -3.49 -2.40
CA LEU A 133 -32.62 -3.01 -3.55
C LEU A 133 -31.27 -2.42 -3.13
N LEU A 134 -31.23 -1.62 -2.07
CA LEU A 134 -29.98 -1.08 -1.52
C LEU A 134 -29.04 -2.19 -1.04
N ALA A 135 -29.55 -3.14 -0.26
CA ALA A 135 -28.78 -4.28 0.25
C ALA A 135 -28.22 -5.14 -0.89
N THR A 136 -29.04 -5.41 -1.91
CA THR A 136 -28.63 -6.17 -3.10
C THR A 136 -27.55 -5.43 -3.86
N GLY A 137 -27.73 -4.12 -4.09
CA GLY A 137 -26.73 -3.28 -4.76
C GLY A 137 -25.40 -3.23 -4.02
N MET A 138 -25.43 -3.06 -2.69
CA MET A 138 -24.23 -3.08 -1.85
C MET A 138 -23.54 -4.45 -1.86
N ALA A 139 -24.30 -5.54 -1.74
CA ALA A 139 -23.76 -6.91 -1.77
C ALA A 139 -23.07 -7.21 -3.11
N ILE A 140 -23.72 -6.88 -4.23
CA ILE A 140 -23.14 -7.02 -5.57
C ILE A 140 -21.89 -6.14 -5.71
N GLY A 141 -21.95 -4.90 -5.23
CA GLY A 141 -20.82 -3.98 -5.22
C GLY A 141 -19.61 -4.54 -4.48
N VAL A 142 -19.82 -5.15 -3.31
CA VAL A 142 -18.76 -5.83 -2.54
C VAL A 142 -18.21 -7.04 -3.30
N VAL A 143 -19.07 -7.87 -3.90
CA VAL A 143 -18.62 -9.02 -4.71
C VAL A 143 -17.67 -8.58 -5.82
N PHE A 144 -17.98 -7.51 -6.55
CA PHE A 144 -17.10 -7.01 -7.61
C PHE A 144 -15.84 -6.32 -7.06
N ALA A 145 -15.98 -5.39 -6.11
CA ALA A 145 -14.86 -4.61 -5.60
C ALA A 145 -13.87 -5.48 -4.80
N VAL A 146 -14.37 -6.22 -3.82
CA VAL A 146 -13.55 -7.12 -3.00
C VAL A 146 -13.15 -8.36 -3.79
N GLY A 147 -13.97 -8.83 -4.73
CA GLY A 147 -13.59 -9.91 -5.65
C GLY A 147 -12.41 -9.54 -6.55
N ALA A 148 -12.37 -8.32 -7.08
CA ALA A 148 -11.21 -7.82 -7.82
C ALA A 148 -9.95 -7.78 -6.93
N LEU A 149 -10.07 -7.30 -5.69
CA LEU A 149 -8.97 -7.31 -4.73
C LEU A 149 -8.49 -8.75 -4.42
N LEU A 150 -9.42 -9.68 -4.18
CA LEU A 150 -9.13 -11.09 -3.96
C LEU A 150 -8.40 -11.70 -5.17
N TYR A 151 -8.86 -11.41 -6.39
CA TYR A 151 -8.20 -11.86 -7.61
C TYR A 151 -6.76 -11.38 -7.69
N LEU A 152 -6.50 -10.09 -7.41
CA LEU A 152 -5.15 -9.54 -7.40
C LEU A 152 -4.26 -10.23 -6.36
N GLN A 153 -4.78 -10.46 -5.15
CA GLN A 153 -4.06 -11.14 -4.07
C GLN A 153 -3.75 -12.60 -4.41
N VAL A 154 -4.74 -13.36 -4.89
CA VAL A 154 -4.56 -14.75 -5.34
C VAL A 154 -3.56 -14.84 -6.49
N ARG A 155 -3.60 -13.89 -7.43
CA ARG A 155 -2.64 -13.82 -8.54
C ARG A 155 -1.21 -13.59 -8.04
N GLY A 156 -1.01 -12.73 -7.04
CA GLY A 156 0.29 -12.52 -6.38
C GLY A 156 0.77 -13.79 -5.67
N ILE A 157 -0.12 -14.45 -4.92
CA ILE A 157 0.15 -15.72 -4.23
C ILE A 157 0.60 -16.80 -5.22
N ILE A 158 -0.11 -16.96 -6.35
CA ILE A 158 0.21 -17.96 -7.38
C ILE A 158 1.62 -17.77 -7.94
N ARG A 159 2.11 -16.53 -8.03
CA ARG A 159 3.47 -16.18 -8.49
C ARG A 159 4.48 -16.04 -7.35
N ASN A 160 4.06 -16.26 -6.11
CA ASN A 160 4.81 -16.00 -4.87
C ASN A 160 5.44 -14.60 -4.83
N ARG A 161 4.71 -13.58 -5.28
CA ARG A 161 5.14 -12.18 -5.28
C ARG A 161 4.23 -11.37 -4.38
N THR A 162 4.82 -10.53 -3.56
CA THR A 162 4.10 -9.46 -2.87
C THR A 162 3.88 -8.26 -3.80
N THR A 163 2.95 -7.36 -3.48
CA THR A 163 2.71 -6.13 -4.25
C THR A 163 3.96 -5.24 -4.35
N ILE A 164 4.81 -5.23 -3.31
CA ILE A 164 6.11 -4.54 -3.33
C ILE A 164 7.07 -5.23 -4.30
N GLU A 165 7.12 -6.56 -4.28
CA GLU A 165 8.01 -7.35 -5.13
C GLU A 165 7.61 -7.26 -6.60
N ASP A 166 6.32 -7.31 -6.90
CA ASP A 166 5.79 -7.12 -8.25
C ASP A 166 6.30 -5.80 -8.85
N TRP A 167 6.26 -4.71 -8.08
CA TRP A 167 6.76 -3.41 -8.51
C TRP A 167 8.29 -3.37 -8.69
N ILE A 168 9.05 -4.13 -7.88
CA ILE A 168 10.50 -4.25 -8.05
C ILE A 168 10.84 -5.01 -9.34
N VAL A 169 10.09 -6.08 -9.61
CA VAL A 169 10.27 -6.92 -10.81
C VAL A 169 9.90 -6.14 -12.07
N GLU A 170 8.77 -5.44 -12.08
CA GLU A 170 8.35 -4.59 -13.21
C GLU A 170 9.44 -3.57 -13.57
N LYS A 171 10.05 -2.95 -12.56
CA LYS A 171 11.17 -2.04 -12.76
C LYS A 171 12.45 -2.70 -13.22
N ALA A 172 12.71 -3.92 -12.77
CA ALA A 172 13.86 -4.68 -13.20
C ALA A 172 13.77 -5.00 -14.70
N VAL A 173 12.58 -5.35 -15.19
CA VAL A 173 12.32 -5.59 -16.62
C VAL A 173 12.65 -4.33 -17.44
N TYR A 174 12.00 -3.20 -17.15
CA TYR A 174 12.24 -1.95 -17.89
C TYR A 174 13.72 -1.51 -17.87
N ARG A 175 14.35 -1.54 -16.69
CA ARG A 175 15.75 -1.15 -16.52
C ARG A 175 16.70 -2.03 -17.34
N ARG A 176 16.47 -3.34 -17.33
CA ARG A 176 17.34 -4.30 -18.01
C ARG A 176 17.17 -4.25 -19.52
N GLU A 177 15.94 -4.05 -20.00
CA GLU A 177 15.66 -3.79 -21.41
C GLU A 177 16.39 -2.54 -21.91
N GLU A 178 16.29 -1.42 -21.18
CA GLU A 178 16.99 -0.17 -21.52
C GLU A 178 18.53 -0.32 -21.54
N GLN A 179 19.08 -1.17 -20.66
CA GLN A 179 20.52 -1.38 -20.52
C GLN A 179 21.05 -2.57 -21.35
N GLY A 180 20.21 -3.27 -22.11
CA GLY A 180 20.60 -4.47 -22.86
C GLY A 180 21.07 -5.64 -21.98
N LEU A 181 20.59 -5.71 -20.74
CA LEU A 181 20.94 -6.76 -19.77
C LEU A 181 20.01 -7.99 -19.93
N PRO A 182 20.46 -9.19 -19.51
CA PRO A 182 19.61 -10.37 -19.55
C PRO A 182 18.35 -10.21 -18.68
N PRO A 183 17.22 -10.85 -19.05
CA PRO A 183 15.97 -10.76 -18.30
C PRO A 183 16.13 -11.12 -16.82
N PHE A 184 15.44 -10.39 -15.94
CA PHE A 184 15.46 -10.69 -14.51
C PHE A 184 14.59 -11.92 -14.22
N VAL A 185 15.19 -12.93 -13.59
CA VAL A 185 14.49 -14.13 -13.12
C VAL A 185 14.12 -13.94 -11.65
N PHE A 186 12.85 -14.11 -11.32
CA PHE A 186 12.37 -13.96 -9.94
C PHE A 186 12.64 -15.23 -9.12
N PRO A 187 13.46 -15.19 -8.04
CA PRO A 187 13.96 -16.40 -7.38
C PRO A 187 12.90 -17.25 -6.66
N TYR A 188 11.80 -16.64 -6.23
CA TYR A 188 10.87 -17.28 -5.28
C TYR A 188 9.66 -17.94 -5.94
N ASP A 189 9.52 -17.87 -7.26
CA ASP A 189 8.39 -18.52 -7.94
C ASP A 189 8.68 -20.01 -8.18
N LEU A 190 8.16 -20.88 -7.31
CA LEU A 190 8.40 -22.33 -7.34
C LEU A 190 7.30 -23.09 -8.09
N GLY A 191 6.44 -22.38 -8.82
CA GLY A 191 5.23 -22.92 -9.43
C GLY A 191 4.01 -22.88 -8.50
N TRP A 192 2.83 -22.72 -9.11
CA TRP A 192 1.58 -22.37 -8.42
C TRP A 192 1.22 -23.28 -7.24
N LYS A 193 1.43 -24.59 -7.34
CA LYS A 193 1.13 -25.56 -6.27
C LYS A 193 2.02 -25.34 -5.04
N ARG A 194 3.33 -25.18 -5.26
CA ARG A 194 4.31 -24.96 -4.17
C ARG A 194 4.11 -23.58 -3.56
N ASN A 195 3.83 -22.57 -4.39
CA ASN A 195 3.57 -21.22 -3.93
C ASN A 195 2.31 -21.15 -3.04
N LEU A 196 1.24 -21.85 -3.43
CA LEU A 196 0.03 -21.95 -2.62
C LEU A 196 0.29 -22.72 -1.30
N HIS A 197 1.10 -23.78 -1.36
CA HIS A 197 1.51 -24.51 -0.16
C HIS A 197 2.28 -23.63 0.84
N LEU A 198 3.14 -22.72 0.34
CA LEU A 198 3.86 -21.76 1.17
C LEU A 198 2.94 -20.77 1.87
N LEU A 199 1.80 -20.41 1.28
CA LEU A 199 0.81 -19.57 1.96
C LEU A 199 0.16 -20.33 3.13
N PHE A 200 -0.40 -21.51 2.85
CA PHE A 200 -1.16 -22.27 3.86
C PHE A 200 -0.29 -22.87 4.95
N ARG A 201 0.97 -23.22 4.65
CA ARG A 201 1.95 -23.69 5.63
C ARG A 201 2.95 -22.62 6.04
N GLY A 202 2.65 -21.34 5.78
CA GLY A 202 3.55 -20.22 6.05
C GLY A 202 4.05 -20.16 7.49
N SER A 203 3.21 -20.52 8.47
CA SER A 203 3.56 -20.58 9.89
C SER A 203 4.68 -21.58 10.22
N ARG A 204 4.97 -22.55 9.34
CA ARG A 204 6.09 -23.50 9.51
C ARG A 204 7.44 -22.93 9.06
N TYR A 205 7.45 -21.77 8.41
CA TYR A 205 8.66 -21.09 7.96
C TYR A 205 8.95 -19.91 8.87
N ASP A 206 10.25 -19.66 9.14
CA ASP A 206 10.73 -18.54 9.96
C ASP A 206 10.38 -17.16 9.36
N GLY A 207 10.07 -17.13 8.06
CA GLY A 207 9.79 -15.92 7.28
C GLY A 207 11.05 -15.17 6.85
N ILE A 208 12.23 -15.70 7.18
CA ILE A 208 13.55 -15.13 6.90
C ILE A 208 14.14 -15.79 5.67
N ARG A 209 14.16 -17.13 5.64
CA ARG A 209 14.69 -17.92 4.52
C ARG A 209 13.55 -18.46 3.68
N TRP A 210 13.74 -18.41 2.37
CA TRP A 210 12.72 -18.84 1.41
C TRP A 210 13.31 -19.85 0.43
N PRO A 211 12.57 -20.91 0.09
CA PRO A 211 12.97 -21.78 -1.00
C PRO A 211 13.03 -20.99 -2.31
N ILE A 212 14.07 -21.25 -3.11
CA ILE A 212 14.37 -20.59 -4.37
C ILE A 212 14.44 -21.61 -5.51
N ILE A 213 14.31 -21.14 -6.75
CA ILE A 213 14.55 -21.94 -7.95
C ILE A 213 16.05 -22.21 -8.15
N ASP A 214 16.38 -23.32 -8.81
CA ASP A 214 17.76 -23.67 -9.13
C ASP A 214 18.40 -22.62 -10.05
N GLY A 215 19.64 -22.24 -9.76
CA GLY A 215 20.38 -21.21 -10.50
C GLY A 215 20.14 -19.77 -10.05
N CYS A 216 19.25 -19.53 -9.09
CA CYS A 216 19.10 -18.22 -8.44
C CYS A 216 19.83 -18.15 -7.09
N GLY A 217 20.25 -16.94 -6.73
CA GLY A 217 20.77 -16.62 -5.41
C GLY A 217 19.69 -16.11 -4.45
N GLU A 218 19.88 -16.34 -3.15
CA GLU A 218 18.98 -15.88 -2.08
C GLU A 218 18.82 -14.34 -2.06
N TYR A 219 19.82 -13.62 -2.56
CA TYR A 219 19.86 -12.15 -2.53
C TYR A 219 19.62 -11.48 -3.88
N ASP A 220 19.29 -12.22 -4.94
CA ASP A 220 19.20 -11.67 -6.31
C ASP A 220 18.22 -10.50 -6.42
N LEU A 221 17.04 -10.63 -5.80
CA LEU A 221 16.06 -9.55 -5.73
C LEU A 221 16.59 -8.33 -4.95
N THR A 222 17.32 -8.57 -3.85
CA THR A 222 17.92 -7.50 -3.04
C THR A 222 19.04 -6.80 -3.80
N MET A 223 19.86 -7.54 -4.55
CA MET A 223 20.91 -7.00 -5.40
C MET A 223 20.33 -6.17 -6.54
N GLU A 224 19.28 -6.64 -7.20
CA GLU A 224 18.55 -5.88 -8.21
C GLU A 224 17.98 -4.58 -7.61
N GLN A 225 17.36 -4.65 -6.42
CA GLN A 225 16.84 -3.47 -5.75
C GLN A 225 17.95 -2.47 -5.35
N ARG A 226 19.15 -2.95 -5.00
CA ARG A 226 20.32 -2.09 -4.75
C ARG A 226 20.80 -1.42 -6.02
N ALA A 227 20.87 -2.14 -7.14
CA ALA A 227 21.22 -1.57 -8.45
C ALA A 227 20.22 -0.48 -8.89
N GLN A 228 18.91 -0.75 -8.79
CA GLN A 228 17.86 0.25 -9.07
C GLN A 228 18.01 1.51 -8.19
N LYS A 229 18.39 1.35 -6.91
CA LYS A 229 18.65 2.48 -6.00
C LYS A 229 19.93 3.22 -6.37
N ALA A 230 20.97 2.53 -6.82
CA ALA A 230 22.21 3.14 -7.30
C ALA A 230 21.95 3.99 -8.55
N ASP A 231 21.22 3.45 -9.53
CA ASP A 231 20.83 4.16 -10.75
C ASP A 231 19.93 5.37 -10.47
N LYS A 232 19.09 5.28 -9.44
CA LYS A 232 18.30 6.44 -8.98
C LYS A 232 19.19 7.51 -8.31
N ARG A 233 20.25 7.11 -7.62
CA ARG A 233 21.20 8.03 -6.97
C ARG A 233 22.14 8.68 -7.98
N SER A 234 22.60 7.96 -9.00
CA SER A 234 23.46 8.52 -10.05
C SER A 234 22.74 9.58 -10.89
N ARG A 235 21.42 9.44 -11.08
CA ARG A 235 20.56 10.44 -11.73
C ARG A 235 20.14 11.59 -10.83
N ALA A 236 20.53 11.59 -9.56
CA ALA A 236 20.17 12.66 -8.65
C ALA A 236 20.95 13.94 -9.00
N ARG A 237 20.27 15.08 -9.00
CA ARG A 237 20.88 16.38 -9.31
C ARG A 237 20.93 17.26 -8.07
N LEU A 238 21.98 18.08 -7.97
CA LEU A 238 22.15 19.05 -6.91
C LEU A 238 21.38 20.32 -7.23
N TYR A 239 20.71 20.86 -6.22
CA TYR A 239 19.94 22.09 -6.28
C TYR A 239 20.26 22.98 -5.09
N THR A 240 20.17 24.28 -5.30
CA THR A 240 20.23 25.29 -4.24
C THR A 240 18.87 25.97 -4.14
N ALA A 241 18.30 26.04 -2.93
CA ALA A 241 17.05 26.74 -2.68
C ALA A 241 17.28 28.26 -2.83
N ARG A 242 16.59 28.89 -3.79
CA ARG A 242 16.66 30.35 -4.01
C ARG A 242 15.59 31.09 -3.23
N ARG A 243 14.43 30.47 -3.07
CA ARG A 243 13.26 31.07 -2.41
C ARG A 243 12.77 30.18 -1.28
N ALA A 244 12.24 30.81 -0.24
CA ALA A 244 11.64 30.10 0.88
C ALA A 244 10.38 29.34 0.44
N TYR A 245 10.11 28.21 1.08
CA TYR A 245 8.88 27.46 0.92
C TYR A 245 8.49 26.83 2.26
N SER A 246 7.26 27.05 2.68
CA SER A 246 6.77 26.66 4.01
C SER A 246 6.35 25.21 4.14
N GLY A 247 6.37 24.41 3.07
CA GLY A 247 5.87 23.02 3.10
C GLY A 247 4.36 22.90 2.95
N ARG A 248 3.65 23.95 2.54
CA ARG A 248 2.18 23.89 2.33
C ARG A 248 1.82 23.12 1.07
N TRP A 249 0.75 22.33 1.13
CA TRP A 249 0.23 21.58 -0.03
C TRP A 249 -0.16 22.46 -1.22
N LEU A 250 -0.75 23.64 -0.95
CA LEU A 250 -1.20 24.59 -1.96
C LEU A 250 -0.52 25.96 -1.76
N PRO A 251 0.70 26.16 -2.27
CA PRO A 251 1.44 27.41 -2.10
C PRO A 251 0.98 28.50 -3.08
N LEU A 252 -0.31 28.85 -3.07
CA LEU A 252 -0.94 29.73 -4.07
C LEU A 252 -0.25 31.09 -4.22
N LEU A 253 0.12 31.74 -3.10
CA LEU A 253 0.72 33.08 -3.11
C LEU A 253 2.18 33.10 -3.58
N GLY A 254 2.94 32.03 -3.33
CA GLY A 254 4.37 31.97 -3.66
C GLY A 254 4.69 31.24 -4.97
N TYR A 255 3.90 30.20 -5.28
CA TYR A 255 4.12 29.25 -6.37
C TYR A 255 2.77 28.80 -6.97
N PRO A 256 2.02 29.69 -7.63
CA PRO A 256 0.67 29.38 -8.13
C PRO A 256 0.66 28.21 -9.13
N ARG A 257 1.67 28.13 -10.01
CA ARG A 257 1.82 27.00 -10.97
C ARG A 257 2.02 25.65 -10.26
N ALA A 258 2.71 25.64 -9.12
CA ALA A 258 2.88 24.42 -8.33
C ALA A 258 1.58 24.09 -7.56
N ALA A 259 0.88 25.10 -7.04
CA ALA A 259 -0.38 24.94 -6.33
C ALA A 259 -1.52 24.40 -7.22
N LEU A 260 -1.56 24.78 -8.50
CA LEU A 260 -2.56 24.28 -9.47
C LEU A 260 -2.25 22.87 -10.01
N ALA A 261 -1.06 22.34 -9.72
CA ALA A 261 -0.65 21.00 -10.15
C ALA A 261 0.06 20.28 -9.01
N PRO A 262 -0.59 20.08 -7.85
CA PRO A 262 0.03 19.41 -6.72
C PRO A 262 0.34 17.96 -7.11
N PRO A 263 1.45 17.37 -6.64
CA PRO A 263 1.63 15.95 -6.79
C PRO A 263 0.67 15.31 -5.80
N CYS A 264 -0.44 14.77 -6.32
CA CYS A 264 -1.43 14.00 -5.59
C CYS A 264 -0.78 12.70 -5.07
N SER A 265 0.00 12.82 -4.00
CA SER A 265 0.77 11.76 -3.37
C SER A 265 0.86 12.06 -1.89
N ASP A 266 0.76 11.04 -1.05
CA ASP A 266 0.87 11.16 0.42
C ASP A 266 2.29 11.45 0.92
N GLU A 267 3.23 11.66 0.00
CA GLU A 267 4.61 11.99 0.32
C GLU A 267 4.73 13.41 0.93
N PRO A 268 5.60 13.60 1.93
CA PRO A 268 5.71 14.84 2.68
C PRO A 268 6.15 16.02 1.80
N ARG A 269 5.81 17.23 2.25
CA ARG A 269 6.31 18.49 1.68
C ARG A 269 7.57 18.90 2.42
N LEU A 270 8.59 19.32 1.69
CA LEU A 270 9.88 19.69 2.26
C LEU A 270 9.96 21.22 2.41
N PRO A 271 9.93 21.78 3.63
CA PRO A 271 10.13 23.22 3.82
C PRO A 271 11.56 23.60 3.45
N LEU A 272 11.72 24.72 2.74
CA LEU A 272 12.99 25.24 2.25
C LEU A 272 13.27 26.63 2.81
N ALA A 273 14.52 26.86 3.18
CA ALA A 273 15.09 28.19 3.41
C ALA A 273 16.07 28.55 2.27
N PRO A 274 16.20 29.83 1.89
CA PRO A 274 17.17 30.27 0.89
C PRO A 274 18.60 29.84 1.26
N GLY A 275 19.40 29.45 0.26
CA GLY A 275 20.78 28.96 0.42
C GLY A 275 20.90 27.47 0.77
N GLN A 276 19.81 26.77 1.09
CA GLN A 276 19.87 25.35 1.42
C GLN A 276 20.24 24.49 0.21
N ARG A 277 21.19 23.57 0.39
CA ARG A 277 21.57 22.58 -0.63
C ARG A 277 20.68 21.34 -0.55
N LEU A 278 20.22 20.91 -1.71
CA LEU A 278 19.24 19.85 -1.89
C LEU A 278 19.74 18.85 -2.92
N ARG A 279 19.39 17.57 -2.74
CA ARG A 279 19.58 16.53 -3.74
C ARG A 279 18.21 16.07 -4.25
N ALA A 280 17.87 16.41 -5.48
CA ALA A 280 16.61 16.02 -6.10
C ALA A 280 16.75 14.71 -6.89
N THR A 281 15.79 13.80 -6.72
CA THR A 281 15.79 12.47 -7.37
C THR A 281 14.59 12.23 -8.27
N ARG A 282 13.52 13.02 -8.16
CA ARG A 282 12.35 12.96 -9.06
C ARG A 282 11.95 14.35 -9.46
N GLN A 283 11.47 14.46 -10.70
CA GLN A 283 10.98 15.70 -11.27
C GLN A 283 9.58 15.49 -11.85
N ARG A 284 8.70 16.45 -11.58
CA ARG A 284 7.44 16.69 -12.28
C ARG A 284 7.47 18.10 -12.86
N ARG A 285 6.47 18.46 -13.66
CA ARG A 285 6.40 19.75 -14.36
C ARG A 285 6.71 20.96 -13.45
N HIS A 286 6.07 21.02 -12.28
CA HIS A 286 6.20 22.13 -11.32
C HIS A 286 6.77 21.74 -9.96
N TRP A 287 7.15 20.48 -9.77
CA TRP A 287 7.55 19.94 -8.48
C TRP A 287 8.82 19.08 -8.59
N LEU A 288 9.67 19.17 -7.58
CA LEU A 288 10.86 18.33 -7.39
C LEU A 288 10.71 17.57 -6.08
N PHE A 289 11.15 16.31 -6.08
CA PHE A 289 11.24 15.50 -4.86
C PHE A 289 12.72 15.25 -4.55
N GLY A 290 13.13 15.62 -3.34
CA GLY A 290 14.52 15.53 -2.92
C GLY A 290 14.70 15.48 -1.43
N GLU A 291 15.96 15.56 -1.01
CA GLU A 291 16.37 15.56 0.38
C GLU A 291 17.33 16.72 0.67
N LYS A 292 17.31 17.22 1.90
CA LYS A 292 18.29 18.19 2.38
C LYS A 292 19.65 17.53 2.55
N ILE A 293 20.70 18.20 2.11
CA ILE A 293 22.08 17.78 2.35
C ILE A 293 22.47 18.30 3.73
N ILE A 294 22.74 17.39 4.67
CA ILE A 294 23.28 17.71 5.99
C ILE A 294 24.79 17.50 5.92
N GLU A 295 25.58 18.44 6.45
CA GLU A 295 27.05 18.36 6.45
C GLU A 295 27.63 17.50 7.59
N ALA A 296 26.77 16.87 8.39
CA ALA A 296 27.18 16.09 9.56
C ALA A 296 27.14 14.58 9.29
N GLY A 297 28.30 13.92 9.49
CA GLY A 297 28.50 12.49 9.78
C GLY A 297 27.94 11.46 8.79
N GLU A 298 28.77 10.54 8.32
CA GLU A 298 28.34 9.39 7.51
C GLU A 298 27.14 8.66 8.14
N GLY A 299 25.98 8.73 7.48
CA GLY A 299 24.79 7.94 7.83
C GLY A 299 23.53 8.73 8.17
N GLN A 300 23.61 10.03 8.46
CA GLN A 300 22.40 10.84 8.69
C GLN A 300 21.77 11.29 7.37
N ARG A 301 20.50 10.93 7.16
CA ARG A 301 19.71 11.38 6.01
C ARG A 301 18.91 12.62 6.42
N GLY A 302 19.01 13.67 5.61
CA GLY A 302 18.16 14.85 5.79
C GLY A 302 16.70 14.61 5.44
N ASP A 303 15.86 15.53 5.89
CA ASP A 303 14.44 15.54 5.59
C ASP A 303 14.20 15.44 4.09
N ARG A 304 13.17 14.69 3.72
CA ARG A 304 12.83 14.40 2.32
C ARG A 304 11.41 14.82 2.04
N GLY A 305 11.17 15.30 0.84
CA GLY A 305 9.83 15.68 0.43
C GLY A 305 9.78 16.42 -0.88
N TRP A 306 8.56 16.77 -1.26
CA TRP A 306 8.26 17.57 -2.44
C TRP A 306 8.39 19.06 -2.16
N PHE A 307 8.98 19.78 -3.11
CA PHE A 307 9.07 21.24 -3.12
C PHE A 307 8.84 21.80 -4.53
N PRO A 308 8.36 23.05 -4.67
CA PRO A 308 8.15 23.67 -5.97
C PRO A 308 9.46 23.77 -6.77
N ARG A 309 9.43 23.41 -8.06
CA ARG A 309 10.60 23.49 -8.94
C ARG A 309 11.16 24.92 -9.04
N ALA A 310 10.28 25.92 -9.06
CA ALA A 310 10.66 27.32 -9.11
C ALA A 310 11.31 27.85 -7.81
N ALA A 311 11.31 27.07 -6.72
CA ALA A 311 11.96 27.43 -5.47
C ALA A 311 13.47 27.14 -5.47
N ALA A 312 13.96 26.34 -6.43
CA ALA A 312 15.34 25.87 -6.44
C ALA A 312 15.96 25.88 -7.85
N THR A 313 17.24 26.17 -7.94
CA THR A 313 18.03 26.17 -9.18
C THR A 313 19.08 25.07 -9.13
N PRO A 314 19.39 24.40 -10.26
CA PRO A 314 20.48 23.42 -10.31
C PRO A 314 21.80 24.09 -9.87
N THR A 315 22.59 23.41 -9.04
CA THR A 315 23.88 23.92 -8.57
C THR A 315 24.91 23.96 -9.70
N ASP A 316 24.76 23.10 -10.71
CA ASP A 316 25.63 23.03 -11.90
C ASP A 316 25.21 24.00 -13.02
N ALA A 317 24.28 24.93 -12.76
CA ALA A 317 23.91 25.93 -13.76
C ALA A 317 25.07 26.94 -13.92
N PRO A 318 25.63 27.12 -15.14
CA PRO A 318 26.57 28.21 -15.37
C PRO A 318 25.92 29.53 -14.97
N HIS A 319 26.71 30.43 -14.40
CA HIS A 319 26.25 31.64 -13.73
C HIS A 319 25.56 32.66 -14.65
N ASP A 320 25.46 32.38 -15.95
CA ASP A 320 24.84 33.22 -16.97
C ASP A 320 23.93 32.38 -17.89
N ALA A 321 22.64 32.34 -17.56
CA ALA A 321 21.57 31.96 -18.51
C ALA A 321 20.19 32.44 -17.99
N HIS A 322 20.13 33.70 -17.54
CA HIS A 322 18.90 34.46 -17.74
C HIS A 322 18.97 34.98 -19.18
N ASP A 323 17.93 34.73 -19.98
CA ASP A 323 17.66 35.35 -21.30
C ASP A 323 18.01 34.61 -22.61
N ALA A 324 18.00 33.27 -22.66
CA ALA A 324 18.18 32.58 -23.96
C ALA A 324 17.24 31.42 -24.32
N HIS A 325 16.37 30.92 -23.43
CA HIS A 325 15.57 29.71 -23.75
C HIS A 325 14.06 29.90 -23.94
N GLU A 326 13.58 31.14 -24.01
CA GLU A 326 12.17 31.44 -24.34
C GLU A 326 11.99 31.96 -25.79
N ALA A 327 13.06 32.11 -26.57
CA ALA A 327 13.00 32.56 -27.97
C ALA A 327 13.06 31.43 -29.02
N ASP A 328 13.59 30.24 -28.70
CA ASP A 328 13.88 29.21 -29.72
C ASP A 328 12.78 28.13 -29.89
N ALA A 329 11.67 28.25 -29.15
CA ALA A 329 10.51 27.36 -29.30
C ALA A 329 9.38 27.96 -30.17
N ALA A 330 9.53 29.20 -30.64
CA ALA A 330 8.53 29.90 -31.47
C ALA A 330 8.83 29.84 -32.98
N HIS A 331 9.93 29.20 -33.39
CA HIS A 331 10.34 29.19 -34.79
C HIS A 331 10.85 27.81 -35.23
N LYS A 332 10.00 26.79 -35.17
CA LYS A 332 10.09 25.67 -36.12
C LYS A 332 8.72 25.26 -36.62
N HIS A 333 8.53 25.73 -37.85
CA HIS A 333 7.45 25.62 -38.79
C HIS A 333 6.95 24.19 -39.00
N LYS A 334 5.65 24.12 -39.31
CA LYS A 334 4.95 23.13 -40.13
C LYS A 334 5.80 22.69 -41.35
N PRO A 335 5.63 21.44 -41.81
CA PRO A 335 5.02 21.23 -43.14
C PRO A 335 4.00 20.08 -43.09
N ASP A 336 2.76 20.33 -43.55
CA ASP A 336 2.19 19.99 -44.87
C ASP A 336 1.55 18.60 -44.86
#